data_AF-A0A969GFD6-F1
#
_entry.id   AF-A0A969GFD6-F1
#
_cell.length_a   1.000
_cell.length_b   1.000
_cell.length_c   1.000
_cell.angle_alpha   90.00
_cell.angle_beta   90.00
_cell.angle_gamma   90.00
#
_symmetry.space_group_name_H-M   'P 1'
#
loop_
_entity.id
_entity.type
_entity.pdbx_description
1 polymer ?
#
loop_
_entity_poly.entity_id
_entity_poly.type
_entity_poly.pdbx_seq_one_letter_code
_entity_poly.pdbx_strand_id
1 'polypeptide(L)'
;MRLINIQRAVLFIFVFCTFFLPNCSEQQRTNLRSKPNAIGTPGQTLIVIEEELWNSEVGDSIRYNLAAAYPLLPAPEPMLDLTNLKFDDMRDIKFQWKNIIFVGDFESDAATTQFIKTAIGEEATERAKQDVNYNYATQSDRWAKNQQIAFFVC
;
A
#
# COMPACT_ATOMS: atom_id res chain seq x y z
N MET A 1 25.25 0.84 60.80
CA MET A 1 25.87 1.35 59.55
C MET A 1 25.49 0.55 58.29
N ARG A 2 25.42 -0.80 58.33
CA ARG A 2 25.06 -1.63 57.14
C ARG A 2 23.64 -1.41 56.59
N LEU A 3 22.64 -1.17 57.44
CA LEU A 3 21.24 -0.97 57.02
C LEU A 3 21.01 0.34 56.22
N ILE A 4 21.74 1.41 56.55
CA ILE A 4 21.63 2.72 55.87
C ILE A 4 22.21 2.66 54.45
N ASN A 5 23.28 1.89 54.25
CA ASN A 5 23.89 1.72 52.92
C ASN A 5 23.01 0.85 52.00
N ILE A 6 22.29 -0.12 52.57
CA ILE A 6 21.32 -0.94 51.82
C ILE A 6 20.12 -0.09 51.39
N GLN A 7 19.57 0.76 52.27
CA GLN A 7 18.46 1.64 51.87
C GLN A 7 18.85 2.66 50.80
N ARG A 8 20.08 3.19 50.86
CA ARG A 8 20.61 4.07 49.82
C ARG A 8 20.82 3.35 48.49
N ALA A 9 21.28 2.10 48.51
CA ALA A 9 21.43 1.29 47.30
C ALA A 9 20.07 0.96 46.67
N VAL A 10 19.06 0.61 47.47
CA VAL A 10 17.69 0.34 46.98
C VAL A 10 17.06 1.58 46.36
N LEU A 11 17.23 2.76 47.00
CA LEU A 11 16.75 4.02 46.44
C LEU A 11 17.44 4.34 45.10
N PHE A 12 18.75 4.11 44.99
CA PHE A 12 19.49 4.33 43.75
C PHE A 12 19.04 3.40 42.63
N ILE A 13 18.79 2.13 42.93
CA ILE A 13 18.28 1.15 41.95
C ILE A 13 16.87 1.55 41.49
N PHE A 14 16.01 2.01 42.40
CA PHE A 14 14.67 2.46 42.04
C PHE A 14 14.69 3.70 41.12
N VAL A 15 15.53 4.70 41.42
CA VAL A 15 15.71 5.90 40.59
C VAL A 15 16.37 5.57 39.25
N PHE A 16 17.29 4.60 39.22
CA PHE A 16 17.90 4.15 37.96
C PHE A 16 16.88 3.42 37.09
N CYS A 17 16.05 2.54 37.65
CA CYS A 17 15.01 1.83 36.91
C CYS A 17 13.96 2.76 36.28
N THR A 18 13.58 3.86 36.95
CA THR A 18 12.63 4.82 36.36
C THR A 18 13.24 5.63 35.22
N PHE A 19 14.57 5.76 35.16
CA PHE A 19 15.28 6.44 34.07
C PHE A 19 15.30 5.63 32.76
N PHE A 20 15.10 4.31 32.84
CA PHE A 20 15.06 3.40 31.68
C PHE A 20 13.65 3.06 31.20
N LEU A 21 12.61 3.79 31.60
CA LEU A 21 11.31 3.64 30.96
C LEU A 21 11.42 4.13 29.51
N PRO A 22 11.33 3.25 28.49
CA PRO A 22 11.38 3.69 27.12
C PRO A 22 10.17 4.57 26.83
N ASN A 23 10.41 5.76 26.28
CA ASN A 23 9.33 6.59 25.75
C ASN A 23 8.76 5.85 24.53
N CYS A 24 7.65 5.16 24.73
CA CYS A 24 6.98 4.40 23.68
C CYS A 24 6.32 5.40 22.72
N SER A 25 7.01 5.70 21.62
CA SER A 25 6.53 6.59 20.58
C SER A 25 5.26 6.04 19.93
N GLU A 26 4.36 6.94 19.50
CA GLU A 26 3.12 6.64 18.77
C GLU A 26 3.38 5.69 17.58
N GLN A 27 4.51 5.88 16.89
CA GLN A 27 4.97 5.10 15.74
C GLN A 27 5.15 3.61 16.03
N GLN A 28 5.48 3.24 17.27
CA GLN A 28 5.69 1.84 17.65
C GLN A 28 4.36 1.16 18.02
N ARG A 29 3.35 1.91 18.46
CA ARG A 29 2.00 1.39 18.74
C ARG A 29 1.22 1.06 17.47
N THR A 30 1.38 1.84 16.41
CA THR A 30 0.73 1.58 15.11
C THR A 30 1.26 0.30 14.45
N ASN A 31 2.57 0.05 14.56
CA ASN A 31 3.20 -1.19 14.08
C ASN A 31 2.81 -2.44 14.88
N LEU A 32 2.39 -2.28 16.14
CA LEU A 32 1.91 -3.38 17.00
C LEU A 32 0.40 -3.64 16.87
N ARG A 33 -0.37 -2.74 16.27
CA ARG A 33 -1.78 -3.03 15.95
C ARG A 33 -1.82 -4.03 14.80
N SER A 34 -2.45 -5.19 15.05
CA SER A 34 -2.69 -6.17 14.00
C SER A 34 -3.50 -5.52 12.89
N LYS A 35 -2.96 -5.52 11.67
CA LYS A 35 -3.70 -5.11 10.48
C LYS A 35 -4.97 -5.96 10.34
N PRO A 36 -6.08 -5.38 9.86
CA PRO A 36 -7.27 -6.15 9.52
C PRO A 36 -6.97 -7.13 8.38
N ASN A 37 -7.84 -8.11 8.16
CA ASN A 37 -7.76 -8.94 6.95
C ASN A 37 -8.27 -8.13 5.75
N ALA A 38 -7.67 -8.34 4.59
CA ALA A 38 -8.11 -7.69 3.36
C ALA A 38 -9.53 -8.13 2.97
N ILE A 39 -10.26 -7.21 2.35
CA ILE A 39 -11.66 -7.40 1.93
C ILE A 39 -11.78 -7.62 0.43
N GLY A 40 -12.89 -8.20 0.00
CA GLY A 40 -13.15 -8.52 -1.42
C GLY A 40 -12.78 -9.96 -1.79
N THR A 41 -13.29 -10.41 -2.93
CA THR A 41 -12.97 -11.74 -3.45
C THR A 41 -11.60 -11.76 -4.13
N PRO A 42 -10.91 -12.91 -4.25
CA PRO A 42 -9.60 -12.98 -4.91
C PRO A 42 -9.57 -12.50 -6.36
N GLY A 43 -10.69 -12.58 -7.08
CA GLY A 43 -10.80 -12.12 -8.47
C GLY A 43 -11.12 -10.62 -8.61
N GLN A 44 -11.51 -9.94 -7.52
CA GLN A 44 -11.82 -8.52 -7.55
C GLN A 44 -10.55 -7.69 -7.46
N THR A 45 -10.40 -6.74 -8.38
CA THR A 45 -9.25 -5.84 -8.46
C THR A 45 -9.69 -4.40 -8.57
N LEU A 46 -9.24 -3.56 -7.64
CA LEU A 46 -9.48 -2.12 -7.66
C LEU A 46 -8.39 -1.44 -8.49
N ILE A 47 -8.76 -0.79 -9.59
CA ILE A 47 -7.87 0.02 -10.41
C ILE A 47 -8.02 1.48 -9.97
N VAL A 48 -6.99 2.03 -9.33
CA VAL A 48 -6.95 3.44 -8.96
C VAL A 48 -6.25 4.22 -10.06
N ILE A 49 -7.03 4.98 -10.82
CA ILE A 49 -6.61 5.60 -12.08
C ILE A 49 -7.47 6.85 -12.35
N GLU A 50 -6.87 7.86 -12.96
CA GLU A 50 -7.64 9.02 -13.43
C GLU A 50 -8.56 8.66 -14.60
N GLU A 51 -9.67 9.38 -14.71
CA GLU A 51 -10.70 9.09 -15.71
C GLU A 51 -10.22 9.30 -17.15
N GLU A 52 -9.37 10.29 -17.39
CA GLU A 52 -8.75 10.52 -18.70
C GLU A 52 -7.90 9.32 -19.13
N LEU A 53 -7.03 8.82 -18.23
CA LEU A 53 -6.17 7.67 -18.51
C LEU A 53 -6.98 6.36 -18.63
N TRP A 54 -8.05 6.21 -17.85
CA TRP A 54 -8.97 5.06 -17.93
C TRP A 54 -9.77 4.99 -19.25
N ASN A 55 -10.04 6.15 -19.84
CA ASN A 55 -10.74 6.26 -21.12
C ASN A 55 -9.78 6.31 -22.32
N SER A 56 -8.47 6.18 -22.08
CA SER A 56 -7.43 6.12 -23.11
C SER A 56 -7.08 4.68 -23.51
N GLU A 57 -6.13 4.55 -24.45
CA GLU A 57 -5.55 3.27 -24.90
C GLU A 57 -4.93 2.46 -23.73
N VAL A 58 -4.47 3.13 -22.67
CA VAL A 58 -3.96 2.47 -21.45
C VAL A 58 -5.08 1.73 -20.74
N GLY A 59 -6.23 2.38 -20.54
CA GLY A 59 -7.41 1.76 -19.93
C GLY A 59 -7.96 0.61 -20.77
N ASP A 60 -7.95 0.75 -22.09
CA ASP A 60 -8.33 -0.34 -23.01
C ASP A 60 -7.38 -1.53 -22.89
N SER A 61 -6.07 -1.29 -22.81
CA SER A 61 -5.07 -2.33 -22.61
C SER A 61 -5.24 -3.04 -21.28
N ILE A 62 -5.55 -2.31 -20.20
CA ILE A 62 -5.84 -2.89 -18.89
C ILE A 62 -7.05 -3.81 -18.97
N ARG A 63 -8.17 -3.33 -19.54
CA ARG A 63 -9.39 -4.14 -19.69
C ARG A 63 -9.14 -5.38 -20.55
N TYR A 64 -8.43 -5.22 -21.68
CA TYR A 64 -8.12 -6.31 -22.58
C TYR A 64 -7.27 -7.40 -21.93
N ASN A 65 -6.23 -7.04 -21.17
CA ASN A 65 -5.30 -8.01 -20.60
C ASN A 65 -5.78 -8.60 -19.26
N LEU A 66 -6.46 -7.81 -18.44
CA LEU A 66 -6.83 -8.23 -17.07
C LEU A 66 -8.29 -8.70 -16.96
N ALA A 67 -9.20 -8.19 -17.79
CA ALA A 67 -10.60 -8.60 -17.81
C ALA A 67 -10.96 -9.51 -19.00
N ALA A 68 -9.96 -10.09 -19.67
CA ALA A 68 -10.18 -11.04 -20.76
C ALA A 68 -11.10 -12.19 -20.30
N ALA A 69 -12.08 -12.51 -21.14
CA ALA A 69 -12.96 -13.65 -20.91
C ALA A 69 -12.21 -14.96 -21.19
N TYR A 70 -12.46 -16.00 -20.39
CA TYR A 70 -11.98 -17.34 -20.70
C TYR A 70 -12.71 -17.91 -21.93
N PRO A 71 -12.02 -18.16 -23.06
CA PRO A 71 -12.68 -18.59 -24.31
C PRO A 71 -13.23 -20.02 -24.26
N LEU A 72 -12.92 -20.79 -23.21
CA LEU A 72 -13.33 -22.20 -23.05
C LEU A 72 -14.69 -22.37 -22.37
N LEU A 73 -15.23 -21.32 -21.75
CA LEU A 73 -16.50 -21.38 -21.03
C LEU A 73 -17.65 -20.91 -21.93
N PRO A 74 -18.79 -21.63 -21.96
CA PRO A 74 -19.98 -21.21 -22.72
C PRO A 74 -20.59 -19.91 -22.18
N ALA A 75 -20.34 -19.59 -20.90
CA ALA A 75 -20.60 -18.29 -20.30
C ALA A 75 -19.25 -17.58 -20.08
N PRO A 76 -19.01 -16.41 -20.72
CA PRO A 76 -17.76 -15.69 -20.54
C PRO A 76 -17.69 -15.10 -19.12
N GLU A 77 -16.79 -15.61 -18.29
CA GLU A 77 -16.40 -14.98 -17.04
C GLU A 77 -15.05 -14.25 -17.24
N PRO A 78 -14.94 -12.97 -16.84
CA PRO A 78 -13.67 -12.26 -16.91
C PRO A 78 -12.67 -12.86 -15.91
N MET A 79 -11.39 -12.90 -16.28
CA MET A 79 -10.33 -13.38 -15.39
C MET A 79 -10.26 -12.61 -14.07
N LEU A 80 -10.45 -11.28 -14.14
CA LEU A 80 -10.56 -10.40 -12.98
C LEU A 80 -11.77 -9.48 -13.14
N ASP A 81 -12.46 -9.26 -12.01
CA ASP A 81 -13.53 -8.28 -11.89
C ASP A 81 -12.92 -6.92 -11.53
N LEU A 82 -12.80 -6.04 -12.53
CA LEU A 82 -12.13 -4.76 -12.42
C LEU A 82 -13.14 -3.67 -12.00
N THR A 83 -12.85 -2.99 -10.89
CA THR A 83 -13.54 -1.75 -10.51
C THR A 83 -12.55 -0.60 -10.62
N ASN A 84 -12.86 0.46 -11.36
CA ASN A 84 -12.02 1.66 -11.38
C ASN A 84 -12.48 2.71 -10.35
N LEU A 85 -11.54 3.52 -9.85
CA LEU A 85 -11.78 4.56 -8.85
C LEU A 85 -10.73 5.68 -9.01
N LYS A 86 -11.11 6.95 -8.82
CA LYS A 86 -10.15 8.04 -8.70
C LYS A 86 -9.49 8.01 -7.33
N PHE A 87 -8.25 8.46 -7.23
CA PHE A 87 -7.57 8.50 -5.93
C PHE A 87 -8.30 9.40 -4.92
N ASP A 88 -8.95 10.46 -5.37
CA ASP A 88 -9.72 11.37 -4.50
C ASP A 88 -10.93 10.68 -3.83
N ASP A 89 -11.45 9.61 -4.43
CA ASP A 89 -12.54 8.80 -3.88
C ASP A 89 -12.03 7.66 -2.97
N MET A 90 -10.71 7.57 -2.78
CA MET A 90 -10.07 6.50 -2.01
C MET A 90 -10.27 6.72 -0.50
N ARG A 91 -11.21 5.95 0.05
CA ARG A 91 -11.57 5.96 1.49
C ARG A 91 -10.86 4.82 2.23
N ASP A 92 -10.76 4.91 3.56
CA ASP A 92 -10.09 3.92 4.42
C ASP A 92 -10.44 2.46 4.13
N ILE A 93 -11.72 2.17 3.86
CA ILE A 93 -12.16 0.81 3.56
C ILE A 93 -11.66 0.31 2.20
N LYS A 94 -11.51 1.19 1.21
CA LYS A 94 -11.00 0.86 -0.12
C LYS A 94 -9.51 0.52 -0.07
N PHE A 95 -8.75 1.16 0.82
CA PHE A 95 -7.36 0.79 1.08
C PHE A 95 -7.19 -0.63 1.64
N GLN A 96 -8.25 -1.27 2.15
CA GLN A 96 -8.18 -2.63 2.67
C GLN A 96 -8.54 -3.70 1.62
N TRP A 97 -8.76 -3.33 0.36
CA TRP A 97 -9.08 -4.29 -0.70
C TRP A 97 -7.94 -5.27 -0.95
N LYS A 98 -8.31 -6.50 -1.32
CA LYS A 98 -7.36 -7.59 -1.52
C LYS A 98 -6.37 -7.33 -2.64
N ASN A 99 -6.84 -6.84 -3.78
CA ASN A 99 -6.01 -6.51 -4.93
C ASN A 99 -6.26 -5.05 -5.32
N ILE A 100 -5.19 -4.26 -5.38
CA ILE A 100 -5.24 -2.84 -5.77
C ILE A 100 -4.12 -2.58 -6.77
N ILE A 101 -4.44 -1.91 -7.87
CA ILE A 101 -3.45 -1.47 -8.87
C ILE A 101 -3.59 0.04 -9.00
N PHE A 102 -2.55 0.79 -8.66
CA PHE A 102 -2.46 2.21 -8.91
C PHE A 102 -1.81 2.43 -10.27
N VAL A 103 -2.44 3.22 -11.14
CA VAL A 103 -1.95 3.52 -12.48
C VAL A 103 -1.89 5.04 -12.65
N GLY A 104 -0.71 5.55 -12.98
CA GLY A 104 -0.49 6.98 -13.20
C GLY A 104 0.33 7.24 -14.45
N ASP A 105 0.27 8.47 -14.93
CA ASP A 105 1.09 8.98 -16.02
C ASP A 105 2.23 9.84 -15.42
N PHE A 106 3.48 9.64 -15.84
CA PHE A 106 4.64 10.40 -15.35
C PHE A 106 4.49 11.91 -15.50
N GLU A 107 3.86 12.36 -16.57
CA GLU A 107 3.72 13.77 -16.93
C GLU A 107 2.49 14.41 -16.27
N SER A 108 1.60 13.59 -15.70
CA SER A 108 0.42 14.06 -15.00
C SER A 108 0.73 14.50 -13.56
N ASP A 109 0.16 15.64 -13.16
CA ASP A 109 0.18 16.12 -11.78
C ASP A 109 -1.01 15.60 -10.95
N ALA A 110 -1.77 14.64 -11.47
CA ALA A 110 -2.91 14.06 -10.76
C ALA A 110 -2.53 13.43 -9.41
N ALA A 111 -3.48 13.41 -8.47
CA ALA A 111 -3.28 12.87 -7.13
C ALA A 111 -2.81 11.41 -7.15
N THR A 112 -3.35 10.62 -8.09
CA THR A 112 -2.93 9.22 -8.32
C THR A 112 -1.43 9.13 -8.66
N THR A 113 -0.94 9.93 -9.61
CA THR A 113 0.48 9.94 -9.99
C THR A 113 1.37 10.38 -8.84
N GLN A 114 1.00 11.44 -8.12
CA GLN A 114 1.80 11.94 -6.99
C GLN A 114 1.92 10.91 -5.87
N PHE A 115 0.82 10.18 -5.59
CA PHE A 115 0.83 9.09 -4.63
C PHE A 115 1.78 7.97 -5.06
N ILE A 116 1.76 7.59 -6.34
CA ILE A 116 2.65 6.57 -6.88
C ILE A 116 4.12 7.01 -6.80
N LYS A 117 4.46 8.22 -7.25
CA LYS A 117 5.82 8.79 -7.17
C LYS A 117 6.36 8.77 -5.74
N THR A 118 5.52 9.11 -4.76
CA THR A 118 5.88 9.05 -3.33
C THR A 118 6.04 7.61 -2.84
N ALA A 119 5.22 6.68 -3.31
CA ALA A 119 5.24 5.28 -2.89
C ALA A 119 6.44 4.49 -3.44
N ILE A 120 6.90 4.82 -4.65
CA ILE A 120 8.03 4.17 -5.33
C ILE A 120 9.35 4.92 -5.02
N GLY A 121 9.29 6.23 -4.77
CA GLY A 121 10.44 7.10 -4.52
C GLY A 121 10.97 7.77 -5.80
N GLU A 122 11.58 8.95 -5.65
CA GLU A 122 12.05 9.78 -6.77
C GLU A 122 13.12 9.07 -7.62
N GLU A 123 14.07 8.36 -6.99
CA GLU A 123 15.13 7.62 -7.71
C GLU A 123 14.56 6.52 -8.63
N ALA A 124 13.55 5.79 -8.15
CA ALA A 124 12.90 4.75 -8.92
C ALA A 124 11.99 5.33 -10.02
N THR A 125 11.35 6.47 -9.76
CA THR A 125 10.56 7.21 -10.75
C THR A 125 11.43 7.69 -11.92
N GLU A 126 12.63 8.23 -11.64
CA GLU A 126 13.56 8.68 -12.68
C GLU A 126 14.15 7.52 -13.48
N ARG A 127 14.42 6.36 -12.86
CA ARG A 127 14.83 5.15 -13.59
C ARG A 127 13.73 4.61 -14.49
N ALA A 128 12.49 4.67 -14.02
CA ALA A 128 11.34 4.20 -14.78
C ALA A 128 11.07 5.00 -16.06
N LYS A 129 11.46 6.29 -16.10
CA LYS A 129 11.43 7.11 -17.33
C LYS A 129 12.44 6.66 -18.38
N GLN A 130 13.52 5.99 -17.96
CA GLN A 130 14.65 5.60 -18.83
C GLN A 130 14.59 4.13 -19.25
N ASP A 131 13.97 3.26 -18.43
CA ASP A 131 13.83 1.83 -18.69
C ASP A 131 12.39 1.38 -18.43
N VAL A 132 11.74 0.92 -19.50
CA VAL A 132 10.37 0.41 -19.50
C VAL A 132 10.18 -0.77 -18.53
N ASN A 133 11.25 -1.51 -18.21
CA ASN A 133 11.16 -2.63 -17.26
C ASN A 133 11.08 -2.20 -15.79
N TYR A 134 11.31 -0.92 -15.49
CA TYR A 134 11.32 -0.39 -14.11
C TYR A 134 10.10 0.46 -13.78
N ASN A 135 9.07 0.41 -14.61
CA ASN A 135 7.89 1.26 -14.51
C ASN A 135 6.80 0.75 -13.54
N TYR A 136 7.10 -0.31 -12.80
CA TYR A 136 6.19 -0.88 -11.83
C TYR A 136 6.86 -1.25 -10.51
N ALA A 137 6.07 -1.25 -9.44
CA ALA A 137 6.48 -1.71 -8.12
C ALA A 137 5.34 -2.48 -7.46
N THR A 138 5.66 -3.43 -6.61
CA THR A 138 4.66 -4.23 -5.89
C THR A 138 4.89 -4.18 -4.40
N GLN A 139 3.81 -4.14 -3.62
CA GLN A 139 3.83 -4.19 -2.17
C GLN A 139 2.78 -5.18 -1.66
N SER A 140 3.10 -5.85 -0.55
CA SER A 140 2.19 -6.78 0.12
C SER A 140 1.85 -6.26 1.51
N ASP A 141 0.63 -6.56 1.94
CA ASP A 141 0.16 -6.32 3.30
C ASP A 141 0.33 -4.88 3.81
N ARG A 142 0.19 -3.86 2.95
CA ARG A 142 0.43 -2.46 3.32
C ARG A 142 -0.59 -1.98 4.35
N TRP A 143 -1.89 -2.17 4.08
CA TRP A 143 -2.99 -1.72 4.94
C TRP A 143 -3.78 -2.87 5.56
N ALA A 144 -3.81 -4.03 4.93
CA ALA A 144 -4.53 -5.22 5.41
C ALA A 144 -3.74 -6.50 5.12
N LYS A 145 -3.99 -7.60 5.87
CA LYS A 145 -3.33 -8.90 5.65
C LYS A 145 -3.88 -9.61 4.41
N ASN A 146 -3.03 -10.36 3.71
CA ASN A 146 -3.31 -11.03 2.44
C ASN A 146 -3.70 -10.06 1.31
N GLN A 147 -3.09 -8.87 1.35
CA GLN A 147 -3.28 -7.80 0.37
C GLN A 147 -2.12 -7.78 -0.63
N GLN A 148 -2.44 -7.55 -1.90
CA GLN A 148 -1.51 -7.36 -3.00
C GLN A 148 -1.76 -5.99 -3.64
N ILE A 149 -0.69 -5.20 -3.75
CA ILE A 149 -0.75 -3.86 -4.33
C ILE A 149 0.31 -3.76 -5.42
N ALA A 150 -0.11 -3.31 -6.60
CA ALA A 150 0.80 -2.92 -7.67
C ALA A 150 0.70 -1.42 -7.91
N PHE A 151 1.83 -0.83 -8.26
CA PHE A 151 1.96 0.54 -8.73
C PHE A 151 2.54 0.47 -10.12
N PHE A 152 1.92 1.17 -11.06
CA PHE A 152 2.35 1.25 -12.44
C PHE A 152 2.37 2.72 -12.84
N VAL A 153 3.44 3.13 -13.50
CA VAL A 153 3.55 4.46 -14.09
C VAL A 153 3.90 4.31 -15.55
N CYS A 154 3.21 5.04 -16.41
CA CYS A 154 3.46 5.07 -17.86
C CYS A 154 3.79 6.46 -18.35
#